data_AF-A0A8T7ACN9-F1
#
_entry.id   AF-A0A8T7ACN9-F1
#
_cell.length_a   1.000
_cell.length_b   1.000
_cell.length_c   1.000
_cell.angle_alpha   90.00
_cell.angle_beta   90.00
_cell.angle_gamma   90.00
#
_symmetry.space_group_name_H-M   'P 1'
#
loop_
_entity.id
_entity.type
_entity.pdbx_description
1 polymer ?
#
loop_
_entity_poly.entity_id
_entity_poly.type
_entity_poly.pdbx_seq_one_letter_code
_entity_poly.pdbx_strand_id
1 'polypeptide(L)'
;MYTTKSVFSDLCSCAHHDIPWLAILATAMLALAGCEGDTGPQGPQGAAGPAGPEGPAGADGGSLPDVSEAAVINAAITGVTIASPPVVTFMLTDERGQGVTGLQGSNLRATVAKLEDGTDGNSSAWQSYINRISEAGEGPGTEDQLQGYRERGDAEGAELIDNGDGTYQYTYATDIMNVTDPIAVT
;
A
#
# COMPACT_ATOMS: atom_id res chain seq x y z
N MET A 1 -82.06 8.11 33.59
CA MET A 1 -83.31 8.06 32.79
C MET A 1 -82.87 8.05 31.34
N TYR A 2 -83.22 7.02 30.54
CA TYR A 2 -82.88 6.85 29.10
C TYR A 2 -81.36 6.70 28.80
N THR A 3 -80.79 5.71 28.07
CA THR A 3 -81.24 4.84 26.95
C THR A 3 -81.46 5.68 25.67
N THR A 4 -80.82 5.47 24.52
CA THR A 4 -80.96 4.28 23.65
C THR A 4 -79.95 4.29 22.48
N LYS A 5 -79.47 3.10 22.10
CA LYS A 5 -79.02 2.55 20.79
C LYS A 5 -78.55 3.43 19.58
N SER A 6 -77.56 2.85 18.88
CA SER A 6 -77.30 2.86 17.40
C SER A 6 -78.58 2.48 16.58
N VAL A 7 -78.79 2.69 15.27
CA VAL A 7 -77.99 2.30 14.08
C VAL A 7 -78.52 3.00 12.78
N PHE A 8 -77.64 3.32 11.83
CA PHE A 8 -77.79 3.44 10.35
C PHE A 8 -79.03 4.11 9.68
N SER A 9 -78.76 5.16 8.87
CA SER A 9 -79.06 5.32 7.42
C SER A 9 -78.21 6.52 6.89
N ASP A 10 -77.89 6.78 5.62
CA ASP A 10 -78.45 6.39 4.31
C ASP A 10 -77.35 6.26 3.20
N LEU A 11 -77.77 5.84 2.00
CA LEU A 11 -76.95 5.51 0.82
C LEU A 11 -76.85 6.64 -0.23
N CYS A 12 -75.89 6.50 -1.17
CA CYS A 12 -75.82 7.16 -2.51
C CYS A 12 -75.63 8.70 -2.56
N SER A 13 -75.25 9.34 -3.68
CA SER A 13 -74.48 8.98 -4.91
C SER A 13 -74.45 10.23 -5.82
N CYS A 14 -73.40 10.62 -6.56
CA CYS A 14 -71.95 10.33 -6.57
C CYS A 14 -71.27 11.43 -7.43
N ALA A 15 -69.95 11.64 -7.32
CA ALA A 15 -69.18 12.49 -8.23
C ALA A 15 -67.75 11.95 -8.43
N HIS A 16 -67.35 11.75 -9.69
CA HIS A 16 -66.06 11.17 -10.06
C HIS A 16 -64.89 12.15 -9.85
N HIS A 17 -63.86 11.67 -9.16
CA HIS A 17 -62.47 11.98 -9.52
C HIS A 17 -61.62 10.74 -9.27
N ASP A 18 -60.78 10.41 -10.24
CA ASP A 18 -60.14 9.10 -10.31
C ASP A 18 -59.04 8.96 -9.24
N ILE A 19 -59.22 7.99 -8.33
CA ILE A 19 -58.20 7.65 -7.32
C ILE A 19 -57.42 6.44 -7.86
N PRO A 20 -56.17 6.62 -8.31
CA PRO A 20 -55.37 5.51 -8.80
C PRO A 20 -55.01 4.54 -7.67
N TRP A 21 -54.91 3.27 -8.05
CA TRP A 21 -54.51 2.16 -7.18
C TRP A 21 -53.11 2.33 -6.56
N LEU A 22 -52.83 1.46 -5.56
CA LEU A 22 -51.60 1.30 -4.74
C LEU A 22 -51.74 1.79 -3.30
N ALA A 23 -52.47 0.98 -2.52
CA ALA A 23 -52.24 0.87 -1.08
C ALA A 23 -50.87 0.22 -0.79
N ILE A 24 -50.48 0.24 0.50
CA ILE A 24 -49.22 -0.27 1.08
C ILE A 24 -48.07 0.74 1.01
N LEU A 25 -48.06 1.68 1.97
CA LEU A 25 -46.90 2.48 2.33
C LEU A 25 -46.94 2.84 3.83
N ALA A 26 -46.88 1.80 4.68
CA ALA A 26 -47.00 1.94 6.13
C ALA A 26 -46.21 0.84 6.90
N THR A 27 -44.89 0.76 6.67
CA THR A 27 -44.01 -0.06 7.51
C THR A 27 -42.70 0.68 7.82
N ALA A 28 -42.61 1.19 9.05
CA ALA A 28 -41.37 1.50 9.78
C ALA A 28 -40.22 2.25 9.05
N MET A 29 -40.43 3.53 8.70
CA MET A 29 -39.29 4.49 8.64
C MET A 29 -38.97 4.98 10.06
N LEU A 30 -38.37 4.12 10.88
CA LEU A 30 -37.93 4.48 12.24
C LEU A 30 -36.41 4.31 12.36
N ALA A 31 -35.71 5.46 12.33
CA ALA A 31 -34.36 5.67 12.86
C ALA A 31 -33.21 4.77 12.35
N LEU A 32 -32.83 4.92 11.08
CA LEU A 32 -31.44 4.69 10.62
C LEU A 32 -30.85 5.97 9.99
N ALA A 33 -30.74 7.02 10.80
CA ALA A 33 -29.88 8.17 10.53
C ALA A 33 -28.73 8.12 11.55
N GLY A 34 -27.76 7.24 11.31
CA GLY A 34 -26.66 6.95 12.23
C GLY A 34 -25.31 7.15 11.54
N CYS A 35 -24.56 8.14 12.03
CA CYS A 35 -23.14 8.39 11.77
C CYS A 35 -22.70 8.29 10.30
N GLU A 36 -22.86 9.40 9.57
CA GLU A 36 -21.77 9.85 8.70
C GLU A 36 -20.61 10.25 9.64
N GLY A 37 -19.67 9.35 9.83
CA GLY A 37 -18.47 9.60 10.63
C GLY A 37 -17.46 10.33 9.76
N ASP A 38 -17.09 11.55 10.15
CA ASP A 38 -15.98 12.27 9.52
C ASP A 38 -14.75 11.35 9.43
N THR A 39 -14.12 11.29 8.26
CA THR A 39 -12.84 10.59 8.08
C THR A 39 -11.88 11.08 9.15
N GLY A 40 -11.37 10.16 9.97
CA GLY A 40 -10.50 10.50 11.09
C GLY A 40 -9.30 11.35 10.64
N PRO A 41 -8.77 12.23 11.50
CA PRO A 41 -7.61 13.03 11.16
C PRO A 41 -6.45 12.12 10.74
N GLN A 42 -5.70 12.53 9.72
CA GLN A 42 -4.51 11.82 9.27
C GLN A 42 -3.61 11.50 10.48
N GLY A 43 -3.21 10.23 10.58
CA GLY A 43 -2.37 9.76 11.68
C GLY A 43 -1.08 10.58 11.81
N PRO A 44 -0.50 10.68 13.02
CA PRO A 44 0.76 11.39 13.20
C PRO A 44 1.84 10.77 12.32
N GLN A 45 2.77 11.61 11.83
CA GLN A 45 3.95 11.14 11.12
C GLN A 45 4.67 10.07 11.96
N GLY A 46 5.00 8.94 11.33
CA GLY A 46 5.70 7.84 11.98
C GLY A 46 7.00 8.32 12.65
N ALA A 47 7.36 7.67 13.76
CA ALA A 47 8.60 7.97 14.46
C ALA A 47 9.82 7.81 13.54
N ALA A 48 10.87 8.61 13.78
CA ALA A 48 12.14 8.42 13.10
C ALA A 48 12.64 6.98 13.31
N GLY A 49 13.19 6.38 12.25
CA GLY A 49 13.73 5.03 12.32
C GLY A 49 14.86 4.91 13.34
N PRO A 50 15.18 3.67 13.79
CA PRO A 50 16.34 3.45 14.65
C PRO A 50 17.62 3.91 13.95
N ALA A 51 18.65 4.24 14.74
CA ALA A 51 19.99 4.42 14.18
C ALA A 51 20.44 3.16 13.43
N GLY A 52 21.12 3.33 12.31
CA GLY A 52 21.69 2.23 11.54
C GLY A 52 22.69 1.40 12.35
N PRO A 53 23.00 0.17 11.90
CA PRO A 53 24.08 -0.62 12.49
C PRO A 53 25.42 0.10 12.36
N GLU A 54 26.39 -0.33 13.16
CA GLU A 54 27.78 0.09 13.03
C GLU A 54 28.31 -0.22 11.62
N GLY A 55 29.21 0.63 11.11
CA GLY A 55 29.85 0.45 9.81
C GLY A 55 30.62 -0.86 9.70
N PRO A 56 30.92 -1.32 8.47
CA PRO A 56 31.63 -2.59 8.28
C PRO A 56 33.03 -2.51 8.86
N ALA A 57 33.61 -3.65 9.21
CA ALA A 57 35.01 -3.68 9.64
C ALA A 57 35.90 -3.16 8.51
N GLY A 58 36.70 -2.14 8.81
CA GLY A 58 37.68 -1.59 7.87
C GLY A 58 38.69 -2.66 7.45
N ALA A 59 39.16 -2.60 6.20
CA ALA A 59 40.08 -3.59 5.69
C ALA A 59 41.40 -3.63 6.48
N ASP A 60 41.91 -4.83 6.78
CA ASP A 60 43.22 -5.06 7.40
C ASP A 60 44.38 -4.75 6.43
N GLY A 61 44.49 -3.49 5.99
CA GLY A 61 45.51 -2.99 5.05
C GLY A 61 45.44 -3.53 3.61
N GLY A 62 44.55 -4.48 3.33
CA GLY A 62 44.24 -4.99 1.99
C GLY A 62 43.07 -4.25 1.32
N SER A 63 42.73 -4.64 0.09
CA SER A 63 41.46 -4.27 -0.54
C SER A 63 40.30 -5.06 0.07
N LEU A 64 39.09 -4.48 0.06
CA LEU A 64 37.87 -5.22 0.35
C LEU A 64 37.58 -6.25 -0.78
N PRO A 65 36.94 -7.39 -0.46
CA PRO A 65 36.49 -8.35 -1.46
C PRO A 65 35.42 -7.76 -2.38
N ASP A 66 35.49 -8.13 -3.66
CA ASP A 66 34.40 -7.89 -4.61
C ASP A 66 33.23 -8.85 -4.35
N VAL A 67 32.01 -8.40 -4.63
CA VAL A 67 30.76 -9.16 -4.47
C VAL A 67 30.73 -10.47 -5.25
N SER A 68 31.54 -10.60 -6.30
CA SER A 68 31.71 -11.84 -7.07
C SER A 68 32.72 -12.83 -6.46
N GLU A 69 33.54 -12.39 -5.51
CA GLU A 69 34.52 -13.20 -4.78
C GLU A 69 34.04 -13.61 -3.38
N ALA A 70 33.11 -12.85 -2.79
CA ALA A 70 32.52 -13.13 -1.47
C ALA A 70 31.71 -14.43 -1.46
N ALA A 71 32.10 -15.39 -0.60
CA ALA A 71 31.43 -16.69 -0.48
C ALA A 71 30.06 -16.60 0.24
N VAL A 72 29.93 -15.62 1.14
CA VAL A 72 28.69 -15.26 1.83
C VAL A 72 28.51 -13.75 1.72
N ILE A 73 27.27 -13.29 1.56
CA ILE A 73 26.93 -11.87 1.58
C ILE A 73 25.77 -11.68 2.57
N ASN A 74 26.05 -10.96 3.64
CA ASN A 74 25.07 -10.47 4.61
C ASN A 74 24.71 -9.03 4.26
N ALA A 75 23.41 -8.74 4.11
CA ALA A 75 22.92 -7.41 3.77
C ALA A 75 22.13 -6.81 4.94
N ALA A 76 22.39 -5.54 5.26
CA ALA A 76 21.67 -4.79 6.30
C ALA A 76 21.27 -3.41 5.79
N ILE A 77 19.97 -3.07 5.87
CA ILE A 77 19.51 -1.69 5.64
C ILE A 77 19.92 -0.83 6.83
N THR A 78 20.58 0.30 6.56
CA THR A 78 21.15 1.19 7.59
C THR A 78 20.39 2.50 7.71
N GLY A 79 19.63 2.88 6.68
CA GLY A 79 18.85 4.12 6.67
C GLY A 79 17.86 4.13 5.52
N VAL A 80 16.75 4.81 5.72
CA VAL A 80 15.71 5.03 4.70
C VAL A 80 15.25 6.47 4.80
N THR A 81 15.36 7.19 3.68
CA THR A 81 14.80 8.53 3.52
C THR A 81 13.65 8.45 2.52
N ILE A 82 12.43 8.67 3.02
CA ILE A 82 11.25 8.78 2.19
C ILE A 82 11.22 10.20 1.59
N ALA A 83 11.65 10.30 0.34
CA ALA A 83 11.71 11.52 -0.46
C ALA A 83 11.12 11.26 -1.86
N SER A 84 11.24 12.24 -2.76
CA SER A 84 10.80 12.17 -4.16
C SER A 84 12.05 12.22 -5.06
N PRO A 85 12.62 11.07 -5.48
CA PRO A 85 12.28 9.69 -5.11
C PRO A 85 12.94 9.25 -3.77
N PRO A 86 12.57 8.07 -3.22
CA PRO A 86 13.17 7.55 -1.99
C PRO A 86 14.65 7.16 -2.12
N VAL A 87 15.36 7.21 -0.99
CA VAL A 87 16.76 6.78 -0.86
C VAL A 87 16.89 5.75 0.27
N VAL A 88 17.61 4.66 0.02
CA VAL A 88 17.95 3.63 1.02
C VAL A 88 19.47 3.53 1.12
N THR A 89 20.00 3.63 2.33
CA THR A 89 21.39 3.25 2.60
C THR A 89 21.42 1.84 3.17
N PHE A 90 22.39 1.04 2.72
CA PHE A 90 22.58 -0.34 3.19
C PHE A 90 24.06 -0.70 3.23
N MET A 91 24.36 -1.85 3.83
CA MET A 91 25.70 -2.42 3.93
C MET A 91 25.69 -3.86 3.44
N LEU A 92 26.79 -4.25 2.80
CA LEU A 92 27.12 -5.64 2.49
C LEU A 92 28.37 -6.05 3.26
N THR A 93 28.33 -7.20 3.91
CA THR A 93 29.49 -7.80 4.62
C THR A 93 29.61 -9.29 4.32
N ASP A 94 30.82 -9.82 4.39
CA ASP A 94 31.08 -11.25 4.24
C ASP A 94 30.78 -12.06 5.53
N GLU A 95 31.16 -13.34 5.58
CA GLU A 95 31.02 -14.17 6.78
C GLU A 95 31.92 -13.77 7.97
N ARG A 96 32.88 -12.85 7.74
CA ARG A 96 33.82 -12.33 8.73
C ARG A 96 33.43 -10.92 9.22
N GLY A 97 32.40 -10.32 8.64
CA GLY A 97 31.97 -8.95 8.93
C GLY A 97 32.76 -7.86 8.18
N GLN A 98 33.62 -8.26 7.24
CA GLN A 98 34.39 -7.34 6.39
C GLN A 98 33.45 -6.80 5.30
N GLY A 99 33.55 -5.50 4.97
CA GLY A 99 32.76 -4.88 3.91
C GLY A 99 32.97 -5.52 2.53
N VAL A 100 31.91 -5.62 1.72
CA VAL A 100 31.94 -6.19 0.37
C VAL A 100 31.61 -5.11 -0.66
N THR A 101 32.47 -4.93 -1.66
CA THR A 101 32.35 -3.89 -2.70
C THR A 101 31.94 -4.47 -4.06
N GLY A 102 31.68 -3.65 -5.07
CA GLY A 102 31.46 -4.07 -6.46
C GLY A 102 30.02 -4.43 -6.86
N LEU A 103 29.00 -4.22 -6.00
CA LEU A 103 27.61 -4.48 -6.37
C LEU A 103 27.16 -3.58 -7.55
N GLN A 104 26.83 -4.22 -8.67
CA GLN A 104 26.27 -3.56 -9.85
C GLN A 104 24.75 -3.43 -9.75
N GLY A 105 24.20 -2.30 -10.22
CA GLY A 105 22.75 -2.04 -10.24
C GLY A 105 21.93 -3.12 -10.97
N SER A 106 22.52 -3.74 -12.00
CA SER A 106 21.94 -4.89 -12.73
C SER A 106 21.64 -6.11 -11.86
N ASN A 107 22.37 -6.26 -10.74
CA ASN A 107 22.21 -7.33 -9.76
C ASN A 107 21.34 -6.94 -8.56
N LEU A 108 21.15 -5.64 -8.31
CA LEU A 108 20.23 -5.13 -7.31
C LEU A 108 18.78 -5.16 -7.81
N ARG A 109 17.85 -5.57 -6.93
CA ARG A 109 16.40 -5.44 -7.17
C ARG A 109 15.74 -4.98 -5.89
N ALA A 110 14.90 -3.96 -5.98
CA ALA A 110 14.31 -3.28 -4.84
C ALA A 110 12.77 -3.31 -4.93
N THR A 111 12.11 -3.27 -3.77
CA THR A 111 10.65 -3.19 -3.66
C THR A 111 10.33 -2.15 -2.58
N VAL A 112 9.21 -1.44 -2.72
CA VAL A 112 8.72 -0.50 -1.71
C VAL A 112 7.20 -0.56 -1.68
N ALA A 113 6.65 -0.67 -0.47
CA ALA A 113 5.24 -0.89 -0.20
C ALA A 113 4.84 -0.17 1.09
N LYS A 114 3.59 0.28 1.17
CA LYS A 114 2.97 0.75 2.41
C LYS A 114 2.13 -0.38 3.03
N LEU A 115 1.96 -0.32 4.35
CA LEU A 115 0.99 -1.14 5.06
C LEU A 115 -0.32 -0.35 5.16
N GLU A 116 -1.41 -0.88 4.61
CA GLU A 116 -2.75 -0.31 4.73
C GLU A 116 -3.48 -0.95 5.92
N ASP A 117 -4.21 -0.13 6.68
CA ASP A 117 -4.95 -0.57 7.86
C ASP A 117 -6.09 -1.53 7.52
N GLY A 118 -6.31 -2.51 8.38
CA GLY A 118 -7.45 -3.43 8.27
C GLY A 118 -8.75 -2.79 8.77
N THR A 119 -9.78 -2.77 7.93
CA THR A 119 -11.14 -2.29 8.28
C THR A 119 -12.09 -3.45 8.54
N ASP A 120 -13.20 -3.20 9.26
CA ASP A 120 -14.28 -4.17 9.51
C ASP A 120 -13.85 -5.53 10.10
N GLY A 121 -12.76 -5.53 10.88
CA GLY A 121 -12.19 -6.72 11.50
C GLY A 121 -11.26 -7.53 10.60
N ASN A 122 -10.96 -7.05 9.39
CA ASN A 122 -9.92 -7.61 8.52
C ASN A 122 -8.51 -7.28 9.05
N SER A 123 -7.52 -8.05 8.63
CA SER A 123 -6.11 -7.74 8.86
C SER A 123 -5.61 -6.65 7.91
N SER A 124 -4.56 -5.94 8.31
CA SER A 124 -3.80 -5.02 7.46
C SER A 124 -3.23 -5.71 6.21
N ALA A 125 -3.12 -4.98 5.10
CA ALA A 125 -2.62 -5.48 3.82
C ALA A 125 -1.42 -4.66 3.32
N TRP A 126 -0.52 -5.29 2.56
CA TRP A 126 0.60 -4.59 1.91
C TRP A 126 0.19 -4.11 0.53
N GLN A 127 0.29 -2.79 0.29
CA GLN A 127 0.10 -2.17 -1.01
C GLN A 127 1.45 -1.76 -1.58
N SER A 128 1.87 -2.40 -2.68
CA SER A 128 3.12 -2.06 -3.38
C SER A 128 2.97 -0.71 -4.08
N TYR A 129 4.04 0.09 -4.12
CA TYR A 129 4.13 1.25 -5.03
C TYR A 129 4.59 0.83 -6.43
N ILE A 130 5.45 -0.19 -6.52
CA ILE A 130 5.94 -0.72 -7.80
C ILE A 130 4.98 -1.84 -8.23
N ASN A 131 4.22 -1.61 -9.29
CA ASN A 131 3.23 -2.57 -9.80
C ASN A 131 3.37 -2.74 -11.31
N ARG A 132 2.91 -3.88 -11.82
CA ARG A 132 2.75 -4.14 -13.26
C ARG A 132 1.41 -4.80 -13.55
N ILE A 133 0.97 -4.71 -14.79
CA ILE A 133 -0.01 -5.66 -15.33
C ILE A 133 0.77 -6.89 -15.83
N SER A 134 0.35 -8.07 -15.39
CA SER A 134 0.73 -9.34 -16.00
C SER A 134 -0.36 -9.67 -17.02
N GLU A 135 -0.03 -9.71 -18.31
CA GLU A 135 -1.02 -9.94 -19.37
C GLU A 135 -1.53 -11.38 -19.38
N ALA A 136 -2.76 -11.57 -19.88
CA ALA A 136 -3.35 -12.88 -20.12
C ALA A 136 -2.42 -13.75 -20.99
N GLY A 137 -2.08 -14.95 -20.51
CA GLY A 137 -1.13 -15.85 -21.17
C GLY A 137 0.34 -15.70 -20.71
N GLU A 138 0.70 -14.72 -19.87
CA GLU A 138 1.97 -14.75 -19.10
C GLU A 138 1.90 -15.81 -17.98
N GLY A 139 1.84 -17.10 -18.37
CA GLY A 139 1.68 -18.24 -17.46
C GLY A 139 0.27 -18.86 -17.57
N PRO A 140 -0.25 -19.49 -16.49
CA PRO A 140 -1.55 -20.19 -16.54
C PRO A 140 -2.78 -19.27 -16.47
N GLY A 141 -2.59 -17.95 -16.31
CA GLY A 141 -3.66 -16.97 -16.19
C GLY A 141 -4.32 -16.64 -17.54
N THR A 142 -5.63 -16.47 -17.54
CA THR A 142 -6.46 -16.18 -18.73
C THR A 142 -6.94 -14.73 -18.81
N GLU A 143 -6.59 -13.90 -17.84
CA GLU A 143 -7.01 -12.50 -17.71
C GLU A 143 -5.81 -11.67 -17.24
N ASP A 144 -5.80 -10.38 -17.58
CA ASP A 144 -4.80 -9.43 -17.10
C ASP A 144 -4.92 -9.24 -15.59
N GLN A 145 -3.79 -9.26 -14.88
CA GLN A 145 -3.75 -9.16 -13.42
C GLN A 145 -2.77 -8.10 -12.94
N LEU A 146 -3.23 -7.23 -12.05
CA LEU A 146 -2.36 -6.32 -11.31
C LEU A 146 -1.49 -7.12 -10.32
N GLN A 147 -0.18 -6.92 -10.37
CA GLN A 147 0.77 -7.58 -9.49
C GLN A 147 1.80 -6.60 -8.95
N GLY A 148 2.10 -6.71 -7.65
CA GLY A 148 3.27 -6.08 -7.06
C GLY A 148 4.54 -6.59 -7.75
N TYR A 149 5.48 -5.68 -8.01
CA TYR A 149 6.68 -5.96 -8.79
C TYR A 149 7.92 -5.36 -8.10
N ARG A 150 9.05 -5.38 -8.80
CA ARG A 150 10.36 -4.95 -8.31
C ARG A 150 11.04 -4.04 -9.33
N GLU A 151 11.70 -3.02 -8.82
CA GLU A 151 12.60 -2.18 -9.59
C GLU A 151 13.96 -2.87 -9.71
N ARG A 152 14.69 -2.62 -10.80
CA ARG A 152 16.09 -3.02 -10.95
C ARG A 152 16.97 -1.84 -10.59
N GLY A 153 18.11 -2.08 -9.94
CA GLY A 153 19.03 -1.00 -9.60
C GLY A 153 19.76 -0.35 -10.79
N ASP A 154 19.51 -0.83 -12.01
CA ASP A 154 19.92 -0.23 -13.29
C ASP A 154 18.73 0.20 -14.17
N ALA A 155 17.57 0.46 -13.56
CA ALA A 155 16.44 1.12 -14.23
C ALA A 155 16.77 2.58 -14.58
N GLU A 156 16.13 3.12 -15.63
CA GLU A 156 16.27 4.53 -16.00
C GLU A 156 15.75 5.41 -14.85
N GLY A 157 16.60 6.31 -14.35
CA GLY A 157 16.31 7.17 -13.19
C GLY A 157 16.73 6.60 -11.83
N ALA A 158 17.12 5.32 -11.75
CA ALA A 158 17.68 4.74 -10.53
C ALA A 158 19.19 5.02 -10.43
N GLU A 159 19.71 5.11 -9.20
CA GLU A 159 21.14 5.31 -8.94
C GLU A 159 21.61 4.39 -7.81
N LEU A 160 22.70 3.65 -8.05
CA LEU A 160 23.40 2.88 -7.02
C LEU A 160 24.83 3.42 -6.87
N ILE A 161 25.16 3.87 -5.67
CA ILE A 161 26.49 4.35 -5.28
C ILE A 161 27.12 3.30 -4.36
N ASP A 162 28.29 2.81 -4.74
CA ASP A 162 29.21 2.06 -3.86
C ASP A 162 30.20 3.05 -3.25
N ASN A 163 30.26 3.14 -1.93
CA ASN A 163 31.17 4.06 -1.23
C ASN A 163 32.61 3.51 -1.12
N GLY A 164 32.87 2.27 -1.57
CA GLY A 164 34.17 1.62 -1.56
C GLY A 164 34.58 1.05 -0.19
N ASP A 165 33.71 1.13 0.82
CA ASP A 165 33.89 0.58 2.16
C ASP A 165 32.94 -0.59 2.48
N GLY A 166 32.05 -0.95 1.55
CA GLY A 166 30.97 -1.93 1.75
C GLY A 166 29.64 -1.32 2.18
N THR A 167 29.58 0.01 2.34
CA THR A 167 28.32 0.76 2.43
C THR A 167 27.87 1.22 1.04
N TYR A 168 26.56 1.30 0.86
CA TYR A 168 25.90 1.62 -0.39
C TYR A 168 24.77 2.61 -0.18
N GLN A 169 24.49 3.42 -1.21
CA GLN A 169 23.28 4.22 -1.31
C GLN A 169 22.53 3.85 -2.59
N TYR A 170 21.24 3.54 -2.46
CA TYR A 170 20.32 3.33 -3.58
C TYR A 170 19.24 4.40 -3.62
N THR A 171 19.15 5.11 -4.74
CA THR A 171 18.06 6.03 -5.07
C THR A 171 17.12 5.32 -6.05
N TYR A 172 15.83 5.23 -5.72
CA TYR A 172 14.83 4.60 -6.58
C TYR A 172 14.57 5.44 -7.83
N ALA A 173 14.23 4.79 -8.96
CA ALA A 173 13.61 5.47 -10.09
C ALA A 173 12.14 5.83 -9.80
N THR A 174 11.43 4.93 -9.11
CA THR A 174 10.04 5.11 -8.71
C THR A 174 9.93 6.19 -7.63
N ASP A 175 9.36 7.34 -8.01
CA ASP A 175 8.92 8.35 -7.05
C ASP A 175 7.59 7.93 -6.42
N ILE A 176 7.64 7.48 -5.15
CA ILE A 176 6.45 7.02 -4.43
C ILE A 176 5.44 8.14 -4.12
N MET A 177 5.81 9.41 -4.30
CA MET A 177 4.91 10.55 -4.16
C MET A 177 4.07 10.82 -5.43
N ASN A 178 4.35 10.11 -6.54
CA ASN A 178 3.73 10.34 -7.84
C ASN A 178 3.44 9.03 -8.62
N VAL A 179 3.08 7.95 -7.91
CA VAL A 179 2.66 6.69 -8.54
C VAL A 179 1.21 6.81 -9.00
N THR A 180 1.02 6.81 -10.33
CA THR A 180 -0.29 6.93 -10.99
C THR A 180 -0.65 5.73 -11.86
N ASP A 181 0.34 5.02 -12.39
CA ASP A 181 0.20 3.91 -13.33
C ASP A 181 0.96 2.66 -12.83
N PRO A 182 0.45 1.42 -13.07
CA PRO A 182 -0.87 1.09 -13.62
C PRO A 182 -2.02 1.30 -12.62
N ILE A 183 -1.72 1.68 -11.37
CA ILE A 183 -2.67 2.03 -10.33
C ILE A 183 -2.12 3.21 -9.54
N ALA A 184 -2.97 4.15 -9.15
CA ALA A 184 -2.58 5.24 -8.27
C ALA A 184 -2.34 4.72 -6.84
N VAL A 185 -1.21 5.07 -6.23
CA VAL A 185 -0.86 4.69 -4.85
C VAL A 185 -0.51 5.95 -4.07
N THR A 186 -1.32 6.25 -3.05
CA THR A 186 -1.22 7.43 -2.18
C THR A 186 -0.99 7.02 -0.73
#